data_AF-A0AAW4BMH6-F1
#
_entry.id   AF-A0AAW4BMH6-F1
#
_cell.length_a   1.000
_cell.length_b   1.000
_cell.length_c   1.000
_cell.angle_alpha   90.00
_cell.angle_beta   90.00
_cell.angle_gamma   90.00
#
_symmetry.space_group_name_H-M   'P 1'
#
loop_
_entity.id
_entity.type
_entity.pdbx_description
1 polymer ?
#
loop_
_entity_poly.entity_id
_entity_poly.type
_entity_poly.pdbx_seq_one_letter_code
_entity_poly.pdbx_strand_id
1 'polypeptide(L)'
;ELNLPSGGRYTTAELMAVVDDKGSALIKGIDYLQTSRDELRFLREGEDLFIHCAIEPQRDSQTLPKVLWDEYGQAICYGAAHCLMLQPDSDWHNPSLGREYRTWFVEAIRCAKRFGLETGQQQAFTNPVRQREFF
;
A
#
# COMPACT_ATOMS: atom_id res chain seq x y z
N GLU A 1 16.17 -17.44 -9.44
CA GLU A 1 16.78 -16.24 -8.82
C GLU A 1 15.70 -15.19 -8.52
N LEU A 2 14.84 -15.43 -7.52
CA LEU A 2 13.59 -14.66 -7.33
C LEU A 2 13.58 -13.68 -6.14
N ASN A 3 14.71 -13.48 -5.46
CA ASN A 3 14.79 -12.62 -4.28
C ASN A 3 16.07 -11.78 -4.28
N LEU A 4 16.26 -10.95 -5.30
CA LEU A 4 17.07 -9.76 -5.11
C LEU A 4 16.14 -8.67 -4.56
N PRO A 5 16.49 -7.99 -3.46
CA PRO A 5 15.74 -6.83 -3.00
C PRO A 5 15.61 -5.90 -4.21
N SER A 6 14.37 -5.59 -4.57
CA SER A 6 14.05 -4.73 -5.71
C SER A 6 14.99 -3.53 -5.70
N GLY A 7 15.82 -3.36 -6.73
CA GLY A 7 16.77 -2.23 -6.83
C GLY A 7 16.10 -0.85 -6.89
N GLY A 8 14.77 -0.79 -6.74
CA GLY A 8 14.00 0.43 -6.64
C GLY A 8 14.07 1.03 -5.24
N ARG A 9 14.01 2.34 -5.19
CA ARG A 9 13.84 3.08 -3.94
C ARG A 9 12.35 3.10 -3.64
N TYR A 10 11.93 2.49 -2.55
CA TYR A 10 10.54 2.49 -2.07
C TYR A 10 10.45 3.15 -0.70
N THR A 11 9.27 3.65 -0.35
CA THR A 11 8.91 4.12 0.99
C THR A 11 7.60 3.47 1.40
N THR A 12 7.36 3.37 2.70
CA THR A 12 6.14 2.79 3.26
C THR A 12 4.99 3.76 3.03
N ALA A 13 4.01 3.33 2.24
CA ALA A 13 2.78 4.07 2.06
C ALA A 13 1.86 3.92 3.28
N GLU A 14 1.71 2.67 3.77
CA GLU A 14 0.81 2.32 4.86
C GLU A 14 1.32 1.12 5.64
N LEU A 15 1.27 1.18 6.98
CA LEU A 15 1.48 0.02 7.84
C LEU A 15 0.12 -0.68 8.04
N MET A 16 0.01 -1.93 7.61
CA MET A 16 -1.24 -2.69 7.69
C MET A 16 -1.32 -3.51 8.98
N ALA A 17 -0.27 -4.29 9.28
CA ALA A 17 -0.22 -5.11 10.47
C ALA A 17 1.22 -5.38 10.91
N VAL A 18 1.38 -5.65 12.20
CA VAL A 18 2.61 -6.18 12.78
C VAL A 18 2.19 -7.42 13.55
N VAL A 19 2.78 -8.57 13.25
CA VAL A 19 2.46 -9.83 13.91
C VAL A 19 3.72 -10.51 14.43
N ASP A 20 3.56 -11.30 15.49
CA ASP A 20 4.64 -12.14 16.02
C ASP A 20 4.84 -13.42 15.17
N ASP A 21 5.81 -14.23 15.58
CA ASP A 21 6.14 -15.53 14.97
C ASP A 21 4.99 -16.53 14.97
N LYS A 22 4.00 -16.34 15.86
CA LYS A 22 2.80 -17.17 16.01
C LYS A 22 1.60 -16.58 15.25
N GLY A 23 1.76 -15.42 14.60
CA GLY A 23 0.70 -14.72 13.88
C GLY A 23 -0.22 -13.89 14.76
N SER A 24 0.12 -13.66 16.03
CA SER A 24 -0.64 -12.78 16.93
C SER A 24 -0.38 -11.32 16.57
N ALA A 25 -1.44 -10.52 16.48
CA ALA A 25 -1.32 -9.09 16.17
C ALA A 25 -0.73 -8.29 17.34
N LEU A 26 0.30 -7.51 17.06
CA LEU A 26 0.88 -6.55 17.99
C LEU A 26 0.09 -5.25 18.00
N ILE A 27 0.01 -4.62 19.18
CA ILE A 27 -0.76 -3.42 19.44
C ILE A 27 0.15 -2.19 19.42
N LYS A 28 -0.15 -1.24 18.54
CA LYS A 28 0.50 0.06 18.49
C LYS A 28 0.30 0.83 19.80
N GLY A 29 1.38 1.37 20.35
CA GLY A 29 1.41 2.07 21.64
C GLY A 29 1.69 1.17 22.84
N ILE A 30 1.60 -0.15 22.67
CA ILE A 30 1.89 -1.14 23.73
C ILE A 30 3.13 -1.94 23.36
N ASP A 31 3.09 -2.63 22.21
CA ASP A 31 4.16 -3.51 21.77
C ASP A 31 5.18 -2.78 20.88
N TYR A 32 4.73 -1.75 20.16
CA TYR A 32 5.58 -0.93 19.31
C TYR A 32 5.06 0.51 19.18
N LEU A 33 5.96 1.43 18.86
CA LEU A 33 5.67 2.79 18.44
C LEU A 33 5.94 2.94 16.95
N GLN A 34 5.14 3.76 16.28
CA GLN A 34 5.41 4.18 14.90
C GLN A 34 5.83 5.65 14.92
N THR A 35 7.12 5.90 14.78
CA THR A 35 7.71 7.24 14.84
C THR A 35 7.51 8.00 13.53
N SER A 36 7.56 7.27 12.41
CA SER A 36 7.28 7.80 11.07
C SER A 36 6.65 6.72 10.19
N ARG A 37 6.40 7.03 8.91
CA ARG A 37 5.93 6.00 7.95
C ARG A 37 6.92 4.85 7.80
N ASP A 38 8.22 5.16 7.84
CA ASP A 38 9.30 4.21 7.60
C ASP A 38 10.01 3.75 8.88
N GLU A 39 9.54 4.18 10.05
CA GLU A 39 10.23 3.92 11.32
C GLU A 39 9.27 3.34 12.36
N LEU A 40 9.57 2.10 12.76
CA LEU A 40 8.95 1.40 13.87
C LEU A 40 9.97 1.22 15.00
N ARG A 41 9.53 1.43 16.22
CA ARG A 41 10.31 1.17 17.43
C ARG A 41 9.58 0.14 18.29
N PHE A 42 10.16 -1.03 18.41
CA PHE A 42 9.63 -2.09 19.26
C PHE A 42 9.95 -1.82 20.73
N LEU A 43 8.95 -2.02 21.60
CA LEU A 43 9.06 -1.78 23.04
C LEU A 43 9.36 -3.06 23.84
N ARG A 44 9.28 -4.22 23.17
CA ARG A 44 9.59 -5.54 23.71
C ARG A 44 10.92 -6.06 23.14
N GLU A 45 11.66 -6.84 23.93
CA GLU A 45 12.87 -7.52 23.48
C GLU A 45 12.53 -8.85 22.76
N GLY A 46 13.25 -9.15 21.68
CA GLY A 46 13.54 -10.52 21.25
C GLY A 46 12.39 -11.38 20.72
N GLU A 47 11.74 -10.98 19.62
CA GLU A 47 10.88 -11.89 18.84
C GLU A 47 11.08 -11.69 17.34
N ASP A 48 10.97 -12.78 16.58
CA ASP A 48 10.79 -12.71 15.13
C ASP A 48 9.42 -12.06 14.86
N LEU A 49 9.41 -11.10 13.96
CA LEU A 49 8.26 -10.23 13.68
C LEU A 49 8.01 -10.18 12.19
N PHE A 50 6.75 -10.22 11.80
CA PHE A 50 6.32 -9.99 10.43
C PHE A 50 5.61 -8.64 10.32
N ILE A 51 6.14 -7.78 9.45
CA ILE A 51 5.57 -6.46 9.17
C ILE A 51 4.86 -6.52 7.83
N HIS A 52 3.55 -6.34 7.85
CA HIS A 52 2.73 -6.21 6.65
C HIS A 52 2.54 -4.72 6.37
N CYS A 53 3.07 -4.26 5.24
CA CYS A 53 2.96 -2.88 4.83
C CYS A 53 2.72 -2.77 3.32
N ALA A 54 2.09 -1.67 2.91
CA ALA A 54 2.07 -1.23 1.54
C ALA A 54 3.28 -0.32 1.31
N ILE A 55 3.97 -0.54 0.20
CA ILE A 55 5.11 0.29 -0.24
C ILE A 55 4.75 1.04 -1.52
N GLU A 56 5.31 2.23 -1.68
CA GLU A 56 5.22 3.02 -2.90
C GLU A 56 6.61 3.34 -3.46
N PRO A 57 6.79 3.40 -4.78
CA PRO A 57 8.05 3.84 -5.37
C PRO A 57 8.33 5.30 -5.00
N GLN A 58 9.57 5.62 -4.66
CA GLN A 58 10.02 7.00 -4.51
C GLN A 58 9.97 7.73 -5.86
N ARG A 59 9.94 9.06 -5.80
CA ARG A 59 9.80 9.91 -6.99
C ARG A 59 10.89 9.70 -8.04
N ASP A 60 12.08 9.30 -7.62
CA ASP A 60 13.25 8.99 -8.45
C ASP A 60 13.41 7.49 -8.75
N SER A 61 12.47 6.64 -8.34
CA SER A 61 12.54 5.22 -8.62
C SER A 61 12.41 4.95 -10.12
N GLN A 62 13.39 4.25 -10.67
CA GLN A 62 13.42 3.85 -12.08
C GLN A 62 12.97 2.41 -12.31
N THR A 63 12.55 1.72 -11.25
CA THR A 63 12.14 0.32 -11.31
C THR A 63 10.82 0.14 -10.60
N LEU A 64 10.05 -0.82 -11.11
CA LEU A 64 8.80 -1.27 -10.52
C LEU A 64 8.92 -2.79 -10.29
N PRO A 65 8.35 -3.35 -9.21
CA PRO A 65 8.30 -4.80 -9.03
C PRO A 65 7.60 -5.45 -10.23
N LYS A 66 8.19 -6.54 -10.75
CA LYS A 66 7.70 -7.20 -11.97
C LYS A 66 6.22 -7.57 -11.91
N VAL A 67 5.76 -8.08 -10.77
CA VAL A 67 4.35 -8.43 -10.54
C VAL A 67 3.40 -7.25 -10.73
N LEU A 68 3.81 -6.03 -10.30
CA LEU A 68 2.98 -4.83 -10.47
C LEU A 68 2.84 -4.47 -11.96
N TRP A 69 3.89 -4.65 -12.74
CA TRP A 69 3.82 -4.41 -14.18
C TRP A 69 3.02 -5.48 -14.91
N ASP A 70 3.32 -6.75 -14.65
CA ASP A 70 2.73 -7.89 -15.36
C ASP A 70 1.21 -8.00 -15.09
N GLU A 71 0.77 -7.76 -13.85
CA GLU A 71 -0.65 -7.89 -13.47
C GLU A 71 -1.43 -6.57 -13.54
N TYR A 72 -0.79 -5.45 -13.17
CA TYR A 72 -1.47 -4.17 -12.96
C TYR A 72 -0.95 -3.04 -13.88
N GLY A 73 -0.10 -3.33 -14.87
CA GLY A 73 0.47 -2.33 -15.77
C GLY A 73 -0.57 -1.44 -16.45
N GLN A 74 -1.67 -2.03 -16.93
CA GLN A 74 -2.77 -1.27 -17.54
C GLN A 74 -3.43 -0.29 -16.55
N ALA A 75 -3.63 -0.70 -15.31
CA ALA A 75 -4.18 0.15 -14.26
C ALA A 75 -3.25 1.34 -13.99
N ILE A 76 -1.94 1.08 -13.85
CA ILE A 76 -0.93 2.12 -13.66
C ILE A 76 -0.98 3.12 -14.83
N CYS A 77 -1.08 2.64 -16.06
CA CYS A 77 -1.21 3.48 -17.24
C CYS A 77 -2.46 4.37 -17.22
N TYR A 78 -3.60 3.92 -16.68
CA TYR A 78 -4.78 4.78 -16.52
C TYR A 78 -4.52 5.93 -15.54
N GLY A 79 -3.86 5.67 -14.41
CA GLY A 79 -3.45 6.72 -13.48
C GLY A 79 -2.52 7.75 -14.14
N ALA A 80 -1.52 7.28 -14.90
CA ALA A 80 -0.61 8.15 -15.64
C ALA A 80 -1.34 8.97 -16.72
N ALA A 81 -2.21 8.33 -17.51
CA ALA A 81 -3.00 8.98 -18.55
C ALA A 81 -3.92 10.06 -17.97
N HIS A 82 -4.55 9.82 -16.81
CA HIS A 82 -5.32 10.84 -16.10
C HIS A 82 -4.47 12.10 -15.84
N CYS A 83 -3.26 11.93 -15.29
CA CYS A 83 -2.37 13.04 -14.99
C CYS A 83 -1.95 13.80 -16.26
N LEU A 84 -1.60 13.10 -17.34
CA LEU A 84 -1.22 13.70 -18.61
C LEU A 84 -2.36 14.54 -19.21
N MET A 85 -3.57 13.99 -19.26
CA MET A 85 -4.74 14.63 -19.84
C MET A 85 -5.17 15.91 -19.10
N LEU A 86 -4.69 16.12 -17.87
CA LEU A 86 -4.93 17.32 -17.07
C LEU A 86 -3.84 18.39 -17.21
N GLN A 87 -2.75 18.12 -17.93
CA GLN A 87 -1.67 19.10 -18.13
C GLN A 87 -2.15 20.22 -19.06
N PRO A 88 -2.24 21.48 -18.58
CA PRO A 88 -2.63 22.60 -19.43
C PRO A 88 -1.58 22.83 -20.53
N ASP A 89 -2.00 23.45 -21.63
CA ASP A 89 -1.14 23.84 -22.75
C ASP A 89 -0.40 22.70 -23.47
N SER A 90 -0.81 21.46 -23.22
CA SER A 90 -0.32 20.27 -23.91
C SER A 90 -1.27 19.84 -25.04
N ASP A 91 -0.72 19.26 -26.11
CA ASP A 91 -1.52 18.77 -27.24
C ASP A 91 -2.50 17.64 -26.85
N TRP A 92 -2.23 16.96 -25.74
CA TRP A 92 -3.04 15.88 -25.18
C TRP A 92 -3.96 16.35 -24.04
N HIS A 93 -4.10 17.67 -23.81
CA HIS A 93 -4.99 18.19 -22.78
C HIS A 93 -6.46 17.83 -23.09
N ASN A 94 -7.04 16.94 -22.30
CA ASN A 94 -8.44 16.54 -22.41
C ASN A 94 -9.02 16.17 -21.03
N PRO A 95 -9.54 17.14 -20.27
CA PRO A 95 -10.05 16.89 -18.93
C PRO A 95 -11.22 15.90 -18.87
N SER A 96 -12.01 15.78 -19.95
CA SER A 96 -13.13 14.83 -19.99
C SER A 96 -12.60 13.40 -20.03
N LEU A 97 -11.70 13.11 -20.96
CA LEU A 97 -11.04 11.81 -21.05
C LEU A 97 -10.19 11.51 -19.81
N GLY A 98 -9.56 12.54 -19.22
CA GLY A 98 -8.87 12.44 -17.94
C GLY A 98 -9.77 11.90 -16.81
N ARG A 99 -11.05 12.31 -16.74
CA ARG A 99 -11.99 11.79 -15.73
C ARG A 99 -12.34 10.32 -15.95
N GLU A 100 -12.43 9.88 -17.20
CA GLU A 100 -12.66 8.48 -17.54
C GLU A 100 -11.48 7.60 -17.08
N TYR A 101 -10.26 8.00 -17.42
CA TYR A 101 -9.04 7.31 -16.96
C TYR A 101 -8.95 7.23 -15.44
N ARG A 102 -9.33 8.29 -14.72
CA ARG A 102 -9.41 8.27 -13.25
C ARG A 102 -10.39 7.20 -12.75
N THR A 103 -11.54 7.08 -13.41
CA THR A 103 -12.55 6.08 -13.04
C THR A 103 -12.01 4.67 -13.23
N TRP A 104 -11.40 4.38 -14.38
CA TRP A 104 -10.80 3.07 -14.64
C TRP A 104 -9.65 2.73 -13.69
N PHE A 105 -8.82 3.72 -13.34
CA PHE A 105 -7.77 3.55 -12.34
C PHE A 105 -8.34 3.17 -10.97
N VAL A 106 -9.36 3.90 -10.49
CA VAL A 106 -9.98 3.64 -9.19
C VAL A 106 -10.65 2.26 -9.16
N GLU A 107 -11.35 1.87 -10.22
CA GLU A 107 -11.96 0.54 -10.32
C GLU A 107 -10.91 -0.57 -10.32
N ALA A 108 -9.80 -0.39 -11.04
CA ALA A 108 -8.71 -1.36 -11.03
C ALA A 108 -8.07 -1.52 -9.64
N ILE A 109 -7.86 -0.42 -8.89
CA ILE A 109 -7.39 -0.49 -7.49
C ILE A 109 -8.37 -1.28 -6.62
N ARG A 110 -9.68 -1.04 -6.77
CA ARG A 110 -10.71 -1.76 -6.00
C ARG A 110 -10.71 -3.25 -6.32
N CYS A 111 -10.51 -3.63 -7.57
CA CYS A 111 -10.37 -5.03 -7.98
C CYS A 111 -9.12 -5.66 -7.36
N ALA A 112 -7.95 -5.01 -7.45
CA ALA A 112 -6.71 -5.50 -6.86
C ALA A 112 -6.84 -5.68 -5.34
N LYS A 113 -7.46 -4.71 -4.65
CA LYS A 113 -7.73 -4.80 -3.21
C LYS A 113 -8.64 -5.98 -2.86
N ARG A 114 -9.73 -6.19 -3.62
CA ARG A 114 -10.62 -7.34 -3.42
C ARG A 114 -9.88 -8.66 -3.61
N PHE A 115 -9.11 -8.79 -4.69
CA PHE A 115 -8.30 -9.97 -4.94
C PHE A 115 -7.35 -10.27 -3.78
N GLY A 116 -6.67 -9.26 -3.24
CA GLY A 116 -5.80 -9.43 -2.07
C GLY A 116 -6.55 -9.86 -0.80
N LEU A 117 -7.79 -9.42 -0.60
CA LEU A 117 -8.65 -9.87 0.51
C LEU A 117 -9.15 -11.31 0.33
N GLU A 118 -9.39 -11.72 -0.91
CA GLU A 118 -9.88 -13.07 -1.25
C GLU A 118 -8.77 -14.12 -1.25
N THR A 119 -7.56 -13.74 -1.65
CA THR A 119 -6.40 -14.65 -1.72
C THR A 119 -5.48 -14.58 -0.51
N GLY A 120 -5.57 -13.52 0.31
CA GLY A 120 -4.84 -13.41 1.56
C GLY A 120 -5.37 -14.33 2.65
N GLN A 121 -4.51 -14.70 3.60
CA GLN A 121 -4.98 -15.26 4.88
C GLN A 121 -5.91 -14.23 5.54
N GLN A 122 -7.11 -14.66 5.95
CA GLN A 122 -8.05 -13.79 6.67
C GLN A 122 -7.34 -13.19 7.89
N GLN A 123 -6.93 -11.92 7.80
CA GLN A 123 -6.55 -11.17 8.98
C GLN A 123 -7.82 -11.06 9.82
N ALA A 124 -7.78 -11.62 11.02
CA ALA A 124 -8.85 -11.46 11.99
C ALA A 124 -9.01 -9.96 12.23
N PHE A 125 -10.01 -9.35 11.60
CA PHE A 125 -10.36 -7.96 11.86
C PHE A 125 -10.89 -7.90 13.30
N THR A 126 -10.00 -7.61 14.25
CA THR A 126 -10.38 -7.27 15.61
C THR A 126 -10.66 -5.77 15.67
N ASN A 127 -11.95 -5.43 15.65
CA ASN A 127 -12.38 -4.08 15.99
C ASN A 127 -11.98 -3.81 17.46
N PRO A 128 -11.11 -2.83 17.77
CA PRO A 128 -10.81 -2.51 19.16
C PRO A 128 -12.12 -2.13 19.85
N VAL A 129 -12.40 -2.77 20.99
CA VAL A 129 -13.59 -2.47 21.80
C VAL A 129 -13.54 -1.00 22.16
N ARG A 130 -14.42 -0.18 21.54
CA ARG A 130 -14.56 1.23 21.91
C ARG A 130 -15.10 1.28 23.34
N GLN A 131 -14.23 1.60 24.30
CA GLN A 131 -14.68 1.96 25.64
C GLN A 131 -15.43 3.29 25.52
N ARG A 132 -16.77 3.24 25.58
CA ARG A 132 -17.59 4.43 25.75
C ARG A 132 -17.49 4.85 27.21
N GLU A 133 -16.76 5.91 27.48
CA GLU A 133 -16.93 6.65 28.73
C GLU A 133 -18.24 7.43 28.62
N PHE A 134 -19.19 7.13 29.51
CA PHE A 134 -20.37 7.97 29.72
C PHE A 134 -19.98 8.99 30.80
N PHE A 135 -19.91 10.27 30.42
CA PHE A 135 -19.87 11.40 31.35
C PHE A 135 -21.30 11.88 31.64
#